data_AF-A0A5C1AGK0-F1
#
_entry.id   AF-A0A5C1AGK0-F1
#
_cell.length_a   1.000
_cell.length_b   1.000
_cell.length_c   1.000
_cell.angle_alpha   90.00
_cell.angle_beta   90.00
_cell.angle_gamma   90.00
#
_symmetry.space_group_name_H-M   'P 1'
#
loop_
_entity.id
_entity.type
_entity.pdbx_description
1 polymer ?
#
loop_
_entity_poly.entity_id
_entity_poly.type
_entity_poly.pdbx_seq_one_letter_code
_entity_poly.pdbx_strand_id
1 'polypeptide(L)'
;MPSETRTLVESAARELIRLLARTASPTSVRVTEAGSGLACMIQVWDPAAVMPTAAGEKRDHHRAGCKQAILDAIRAAGEPLTRKQIVKLFRDNRAGHGPGTVAKALADLTKDGTLVNPKDKRGYRLAEWPKPQKGPTLFDGVN
;
A
#
# COMPACT_ATOMS: atom_id res chain seq x y z
N MET A 1 26.17 9.21 32.53
CA MET A 1 27.30 8.61 31.79
C MET A 1 26.72 7.55 30.86
N PRO A 2 26.92 7.63 29.53
CA PRO A 2 26.53 6.53 28.65
C PRO A 2 27.27 5.26 29.07
N SER A 3 26.60 4.10 29.06
CA SER A 3 27.23 2.83 29.41
C SER A 3 28.31 2.46 28.39
N GLU A 4 29.35 1.75 28.82
CA GLU A 4 30.45 1.30 27.96
C GLU A 4 29.94 0.56 26.71
N THR A 5 28.88 -0.25 26.88
CA THR A 5 28.21 -0.95 25.79
C THR A 5 27.54 -0.02 24.77
N ARG A 6 26.94 1.08 25.22
CA ARG A 6 26.34 2.08 24.32
C ARG A 6 27.41 2.74 23.45
N THR A 7 28.52 3.14 24.07
CA THR A 7 29.64 3.76 23.37
C THR A 7 30.25 2.82 22.33
N LEU A 8 30.43 1.53 22.67
CA LEU A 8 30.94 0.51 21.75
C LEU A 8 30.05 0.36 20.50
N VAL A 9 28.73 0.32 20.70
CA VAL A 9 27.77 0.10 19.61
C VAL A 9 27.61 1.35 18.75
N GLU A 10 27.62 2.54 19.34
CA GLU A 10 27.67 3.78 18.58
C GLU A 10 28.93 3.88 17.73
N SER A 11 30.09 3.44 18.25
CA SER A 11 31.35 3.38 17.50
C SER A 11 31.28 2.40 16.33
N ALA A 12 30.82 1.17 16.57
CA ALA A 12 30.68 0.13 15.54
C ALA A 12 29.69 0.55 14.44
N ALA A 13 28.57 1.17 14.80
CA ALA A 13 27.59 1.69 13.84
C ALA A 13 28.18 2.82 12.98
N ARG A 14 28.96 3.74 13.57
CA ARG A 14 29.66 4.81 12.83
C ARG A 14 30.69 4.24 11.85
N GLU A 15 31.43 3.22 12.25
CA GLU A 15 32.39 2.54 11.39
C GLU A 15 31.69 1.87 10.19
N LEU A 16 30.59 1.16 10.43
CA LEU A 16 29.80 0.56 9.36
C LEU A 16 29.25 1.61 8.38
N ILE A 17 28.76 2.75 8.87
CA ILE A 17 28.32 3.86 8.00
C ILE A 17 29.48 4.35 7.12
N ARG A 18 30.69 4.50 7.68
CA ARG A 18 31.87 4.92 6.90
C ARG A 18 32.26 3.90 5.84
N LEU A 19 32.13 2.62 6.11
CA LEU A 19 32.39 1.55 5.14
C LEU A 19 31.33 1.55 4.04
N LEU A 20 30.05 1.68 4.39
CA LEU A 20 28.94 1.76 3.43
C LEU A 20 29.03 3.02 2.55
N ALA A 21 29.49 4.16 3.09
CA ALA A 21 29.67 5.38 2.31
C ALA A 21 30.77 5.29 1.24
N ARG A 22 31.64 4.26 1.29
CA ARG A 22 32.69 4.01 0.29
C ARG A 22 32.22 3.14 -0.88
N THR A 23 31.01 2.59 -0.83
CA THR A 23 30.47 1.79 -1.95
C THR A 23 29.96 2.71 -3.05
N ALA A 24 29.99 2.24 -4.30
CA ALA A 24 29.85 3.06 -5.51
C ALA A 24 28.45 3.67 -5.72
N SER A 25 27.47 3.36 -4.88
CA SER A 25 26.11 3.88 -4.95
C SER A 25 25.80 4.75 -3.72
N PRO A 26 25.33 6.00 -3.88
CA PRO A 26 24.90 6.79 -2.75
C PRO A 26 23.76 6.04 -2.07
N THR A 27 23.93 5.69 -0.81
CA THR A 27 22.94 4.93 -0.06
C THR A 27 22.67 5.64 1.25
N SER A 28 21.41 5.95 1.53
CA SER A 28 21.03 6.66 2.75
C SER A 28 21.03 5.67 3.91
N VAL A 29 21.69 6.05 5.02
CA VAL A 29 21.83 5.20 6.22
C VAL A 29 21.22 5.89 7.44
N ARG A 30 20.38 5.17 8.19
CA ARG A 30 19.81 5.65 9.46
C ARG A 30 20.02 4.63 10.57
N VAL A 31 20.37 5.14 11.75
CA VAL A 31 20.50 4.38 12.99
C VAL A 31 19.37 4.78 13.94
N THR A 32 18.65 3.80 14.49
CA THR A 32 17.62 4.02 15.52
C THR A 32 17.86 3.12 16.74
N GLU A 33 17.75 3.70 17.93
CA GLU A 33 17.83 3.00 19.22
C GLU A 33 16.51 2.26 19.49
N ALA A 34 16.55 0.95 19.70
CA ALA A 34 15.39 0.17 20.11
C ALA A 34 15.23 0.22 21.64
N GLY A 35 14.02 0.50 22.13
CA GLY A 35 13.76 0.56 23.57
C GLY A 35 13.99 -0.79 24.28
N SER A 36 14.51 -0.70 25.51
CA SER A 36 14.73 -1.74 26.53
C SER A 36 15.73 -2.87 26.23
N GLY A 37 16.55 -2.75 25.20
CA GLY A 37 17.63 -3.69 24.90
C GLY A 37 18.50 -3.16 23.78
N LEU A 38 19.79 -3.51 23.81
CA LEU A 38 20.74 -2.93 22.88
C LEU A 38 20.63 -3.65 21.52
N ALA A 39 19.77 -3.13 20.65
CA ALA A 39 19.67 -3.54 19.25
C ALA A 39 19.84 -2.29 18.36
N CYS A 40 20.83 -2.34 17.46
CA CYS A 40 21.03 -1.34 16.43
C CYS A 40 20.34 -1.80 15.15
N MET A 41 19.37 -1.02 14.65
CA MET A 41 18.80 -1.24 13.32
C MET A 41 19.47 -0.28 12.34
N ILE A 42 20.06 -0.83 11.28
CA ILE A 42 20.72 -0.08 10.20
C ILE A 42 19.91 -0.32 8.93
N GLN A 43 19.25 0.72 8.44
CA GLN A 43 18.48 0.68 7.19
C GLN A 43 19.28 1.37 6.09
N VAL A 44 19.30 0.73 4.91
CA VAL A 44 20.11 1.11 3.75
C VAL A 44 19.16 1.18 2.54
N TRP A 45 18.98 2.35 1.93
CA TRP A 45 18.06 2.52 0.79
C TRP A 45 18.55 3.54 -0.24
N ASP A 46 18.01 3.43 -1.46
CA ASP A 46 18.26 4.35 -2.57
C ASP A 46 17.83 5.79 -2.19
N PRO A 47 18.68 6.82 -2.33
CA PRO A 47 18.35 8.20 -2.01
C PRO A 47 17.20 8.77 -2.84
N ALA A 48 16.93 8.23 -4.03
CA ALA A 48 15.75 8.58 -4.82
C ALA A 48 14.46 7.92 -4.32
N ALA A 49 14.58 6.89 -3.46
CA ALA A 49 13.44 6.19 -2.86
C ALA A 49 12.99 6.86 -1.55
N VAL A 50 11.70 6.73 -1.25
CA VAL A 50 11.10 7.22 -0.01
C VAL A 50 11.71 6.48 1.18
N MET A 51 12.16 7.23 2.20
CA MET A 51 12.74 6.66 3.42
C MET A 51 11.84 5.59 4.04
N PRO A 52 12.34 4.36 4.26
CA PRO A 52 11.62 3.34 5.02
C PRO A 52 11.42 3.87 6.43
N THR A 53 10.19 4.18 6.77
CA THR A 53 9.81 4.38 8.17
C THR A 53 9.24 3.06 8.67
N ALA A 54 9.52 2.65 9.91
CA ALA A 54 8.94 1.43 10.48
C ALA A 54 7.39 1.42 10.43
N ALA A 55 6.76 2.59 10.33
CA ALA A 55 5.34 2.75 10.08
C ALA A 55 4.94 2.51 8.59
N GLY A 56 5.84 2.76 7.63
CA GLY A 56 5.65 2.54 6.20
C GLY A 56 5.46 1.07 5.83
N GLU A 57 6.38 0.18 6.23
CA GLU A 57 6.29 -1.26 5.94
C GLU A 57 5.01 -1.88 6.50
N LYS A 58 4.65 -1.57 7.75
CA LYS A 58 3.39 -2.04 8.35
C LYS A 58 2.15 -1.55 7.59
N ARG A 59 2.19 -0.33 7.04
CA ARG A 59 1.11 0.23 6.23
C ARG A 59 1.00 -0.45 4.87
N ASP A 60 2.11 -0.83 4.25
CA ASP A 60 2.11 -1.46 2.94
C ASP A 60 1.61 -2.91 2.98
N HIS A 61 1.96 -3.68 4.02
CA HIS A 61 1.38 -5.02 4.21
C HIS A 61 -0.13 -4.98 4.46
N HIS A 62 -0.60 -4.05 5.30
CA HIS A 62 -2.04 -3.88 5.53
C HIS A 62 -2.78 -3.41 4.27
N ARG A 63 -2.12 -2.62 3.42
CA ARG A 63 -2.66 -2.15 2.14
C ARG A 63 -2.72 -3.27 1.09
N ALA A 64 -1.70 -4.12 1.00
CA ALA A 64 -1.71 -5.29 0.12
C ALA A 64 -2.85 -6.25 0.48
N GLY A 65 -3.05 -6.52 1.78
CA GLY A 65 -4.20 -7.30 2.27
C GLY A 65 -5.55 -6.67 1.89
N CYS A 66 -5.67 -5.34 2.01
CA CYS A 66 -6.90 -4.63 1.64
C CYS A 66 -7.18 -4.70 0.13
N LYS A 67 -6.16 -4.63 -0.74
CA LYS A 67 -6.33 -4.79 -2.19
C LYS A 67 -6.88 -6.16 -2.54
N GLN A 68 -6.29 -7.22 -1.98
CA GLN A 68 -6.74 -8.59 -2.23
C GLN A 68 -8.18 -8.81 -1.75
N ALA A 69 -8.49 -8.35 -0.52
CA ALA A 69 -9.84 -8.44 0.02
C ALA A 69 -10.89 -7.73 -0.85
N ILE A 70 -10.53 -6.61 -1.49
CA ILE A 70 -11.44 -5.90 -2.41
C ILE A 70 -11.70 -6.74 -3.66
N LEU A 71 -10.66 -7.32 -4.26
CA LEU A 71 -10.80 -8.16 -5.44
C LEU A 71 -11.64 -9.40 -5.14
N ASP A 72 -11.41 -10.04 -4.00
CA ASP A 72 -12.17 -11.21 -3.58
C ASP A 72 -13.64 -10.85 -3.31
N ALA A 73 -13.91 -9.69 -2.69
CA ALA A 73 -15.27 -9.21 -2.49
C ALA A 73 -16.01 -8.95 -3.81
N ILE A 74 -15.36 -8.32 -4.79
CA ILE A 74 -15.96 -8.06 -6.11
C ILE A 74 -16.18 -9.37 -6.87
N ARG A 75 -15.23 -10.30 -6.83
CA ARG A 75 -15.37 -11.64 -7.44
C ARG A 75 -16.51 -12.44 -6.80
N ALA A 76 -16.58 -12.45 -5.47
CA ALA A 76 -17.62 -13.17 -4.73
C ALA A 76 -19.01 -12.58 -4.97
N ALA A 77 -19.12 -11.26 -5.13
CA ALA A 77 -20.38 -10.62 -5.47
C ALA A 77 -20.82 -10.90 -6.92
N GLY A 78 -19.88 -11.12 -7.84
CA GLY A 78 -20.17 -11.34 -9.26
C GLY A 78 -20.72 -10.10 -9.99
N GLU A 79 -20.80 -8.96 -9.30
CA GLU A 79 -21.32 -7.69 -9.82
C GLU A 79 -20.46 -6.50 -9.35
N PRO A 80 -20.54 -5.34 -10.03
CA PRO A 80 -19.80 -4.16 -9.63
C PRO A 80 -20.22 -3.67 -8.24
N LEU A 81 -19.23 -3.34 -7.39
CA LEU A 81 -19.49 -2.86 -6.03
C LEU A 81 -19.07 -1.41 -5.85
N THR A 82 -19.95 -0.59 -5.26
CA THR A 82 -19.60 0.77 -4.84
C THR A 82 -18.68 0.76 -3.62
N ARG A 83 -17.93 1.85 -3.42
CA ARG A 83 -17.12 2.05 -2.20
C ARG A 83 -17.94 1.86 -0.93
N LYS A 84 -19.20 2.31 -0.91
CA LYS A 84 -20.10 2.16 0.26
C LYS A 84 -20.42 0.68 0.52
N GLN A 85 -20.71 -0.10 -0.51
CA GLN A 85 -20.98 -1.54 -0.37
C GLN A 85 -19.73 -2.28 0.13
N ILE A 86 -18.55 -1.99 -0.43
CA ILE A 86 -17.29 -2.60 0.01
C ILE A 86 -16.99 -2.29 1.48
N VAL A 87 -17.11 -1.02 1.89
CA VAL A 87 -16.90 -0.61 3.28
C VAL A 87 -17.92 -1.29 4.22
N LYS A 88 -19.18 -1.39 3.79
CA LYS A 88 -20.21 -2.10 4.56
C LYS A 88 -19.85 -3.58 4.72
N LEU A 89 -19.49 -4.27 3.64
CA LEU A 89 -19.10 -5.68 3.64
C LEU A 89 -17.91 -5.94 4.57
N PHE A 90 -16.89 -5.09 4.52
CA PHE A 90 -15.72 -5.22 5.40
C PHE A 90 -16.02 -4.95 6.87
N ARG A 91 -16.93 -4.02 7.15
CA ARG A 91 -17.40 -3.77 8.51
C ARG A 91 -18.18 -4.97 9.05
N ASP A 92 -19.11 -5.49 8.26
CA ASP A 92 -19.98 -6.59 8.64
C ASP A 92 -19.16 -7.89 8.84
N ASN A 93 -18.13 -8.10 8.02
CA ASN A 93 -17.18 -9.23 8.13
C ASN A 93 -16.00 -8.98 9.09
N ARG A 94 -15.99 -7.87 9.83
CA ARG A 94 -14.91 -7.48 10.78
C ARG A 94 -13.51 -7.53 10.18
N ALA A 95 -13.36 -7.24 8.88
CA ALA A 95 -12.10 -7.33 8.14
C ALA A 95 -11.05 -6.25 8.52
N GLY A 96 -11.32 -5.41 9.52
CA GLY A 96 -10.35 -4.44 10.07
C GLY A 96 -9.93 -3.30 9.13
N HIS A 97 -10.47 -3.22 7.91
CA HIS A 97 -10.11 -2.19 6.95
C HIS A 97 -10.96 -0.92 7.09
N GLY A 98 -10.33 0.19 7.45
CA GLY A 98 -11.00 1.49 7.56
C GLY A 98 -11.39 2.10 6.21
N PRO A 99 -12.38 3.03 6.17
CA PRO A 99 -12.85 3.65 4.92
C PRO A 99 -11.77 4.40 4.13
N GLY A 100 -10.75 4.92 4.80
CA GLY A 100 -9.60 5.59 4.17
C GLY A 100 -8.65 4.60 3.50
N THR A 101 -8.41 3.45 4.11
CA THR A 101 -7.60 2.36 3.54
C THR A 101 -8.26 1.80 2.29
N VAL A 102 -9.58 1.55 2.35
CA VAL A 102 -10.37 1.10 1.20
C VAL A 102 -10.28 2.09 0.04
N ALA A 103 -10.41 3.41 0.30
CA ALA A 103 -10.31 4.42 -0.74
C ALA A 103 -8.95 4.41 -1.45
N LYS A 104 -7.87 4.29 -0.68
CA LYS A 104 -6.51 4.26 -1.20
C LYS A 104 -6.20 2.98 -1.97
N ALA A 105 -6.74 1.85 -1.54
CA ALA A 105 -6.61 0.59 -2.26
C ALA A 105 -7.38 0.61 -3.57
N LEU A 106 -8.61 1.14 -3.58
CA LEU A 106 -9.40 1.32 -4.80
C LEU A 106 -8.72 2.26 -5.80
N ALA A 107 -8.12 3.36 -5.33
CA ALA A 107 -7.39 4.28 -6.19
C ALA A 107 -6.18 3.60 -6.86
N ASP A 108 -5.42 2.79 -6.11
CA ASP A 108 -4.30 2.04 -6.66
C ASP A 108 -4.76 1.01 -7.70
N LEU A 109 -5.78 0.21 -7.37
CA LEU A 109 -6.35 -0.79 -8.26
C LEU A 109 -6.99 -0.19 -9.52
N THR A 110 -7.40 1.07 -9.45
CA THR A 110 -7.87 1.79 -10.64
C THR A 110 -6.69 2.31 -11.47
N LYS A 111 -5.61 2.73 -10.80
CA LYS A 111 -4.40 3.25 -11.45
C LYS A 111 -3.61 2.14 -12.16
N ASP A 112 -3.56 0.94 -11.59
CA ASP A 112 -2.91 -0.22 -12.18
C ASP A 112 -3.76 -0.93 -13.26
N GLY A 113 -5.01 -0.50 -13.43
CA GLY A 113 -5.93 -1.02 -14.44
C GLY A 113 -6.60 -2.34 -14.06
N THR A 114 -6.41 -2.85 -12.85
CA THR A 114 -7.09 -4.07 -12.36
C THR A 114 -8.60 -3.85 -12.19
N LEU A 115 -8.96 -2.68 -11.67
CA LEU A 115 -10.34 -2.25 -11.54
C LEU A 115 -10.63 -1.10 -12.50
N VAL A 116 -11.82 -1.15 -13.08
CA VAL A 116 -12.40 -0.04 -13.82
C VAL A 116 -13.44 0.59 -12.91
N ASN A 117 -13.28 1.88 -12.64
CA ASN A 117 -14.34 2.70 -12.07
C ASN A 117 -15.08 3.39 -13.23
N PRO A 118 -16.25 2.93 -13.62
CA PRO A 118 -17.05 3.68 -14.54
C PRO A 118 -17.55 4.91 -13.75
N LYS A 119 -17.19 6.12 -14.22
CA LYS A 119 -17.68 7.41 -13.70
C LYS A 119 -19.22 7.56 -13.75
N ASP A 120 -19.94 6.48 -14.07
CA ASP A 120 -21.38 6.33 -14.24
C ASP A 120 -22.12 5.94 -12.93
N LYS A 121 -21.43 5.99 -11.78
CA LYS A 121 -21.96 5.65 -10.44
C LYS A 121 -22.34 4.17 -10.27
N ARG A 122 -21.99 3.27 -11.20
CA ARG A 122 -22.33 1.84 -11.13
C ARG A 122 -21.42 1.01 -10.22
N GLY A 123 -20.30 1.56 -9.76
CA GLY A 123 -19.38 0.90 -8.84
C GLY A 123 -18.16 0.27 -9.52
N TYR A 124 -17.20 -0.16 -8.72
CA TYR A 124 -15.94 -0.72 -9.18
C TYR A 124 -16.15 -2.14 -9.72
N ARG A 125 -15.60 -2.42 -10.89
CA ARG A 125 -15.66 -3.73 -11.54
C ARG A 125 -14.29 -4.17 -12.02
N LEU A 126 -14.13 -5.47 -12.16
CA LEU A 126 -12.93 -6.06 -12.76
C LEU A 126 -12.79 -5.62 -14.22
N ALA A 127 -11.55 -5.34 -14.63
CA ALA A 127 -11.27 -4.85 -15.99
C ALA A 127 -11.53 -5.91 -17.06
N GLU A 128 -11.35 -7.19 -16.70
CA GLU A 128 -11.62 -8.35 -17.54
C GLU A 128 -13.12 -8.59 -17.79
N TRP A 129 -14.02 -7.95 -17.02
CA TRP A 129 -15.45 -8.15 -17.23
C TRP A 129 -15.94 -7.45 -18.50
N PRO A 130 -16.82 -8.12 -19.27
CA PRO A 130 -17.38 -7.56 -20.50
C PRO A 130 -17.96 -6.17 -20.21
N LYS A 131 -17.60 -5.19 -21.05
CA LYS A 131 -18.23 -3.87 -20.96
C LYS A 131 -19.74 -4.07 -21.12
N PRO A 132 -20.59 -3.48 -20.26
CA PRO A 132 -22.02 -3.52 -20.49
C PRO A 132 -22.25 -2.97 -21.90
N GLN A 133 -22.81 -3.82 -22.77
CA GLN A 133 -23.10 -3.47 -24.14
C GLN A 133 -23.96 -2.20 -24.10
N LYS A 134 -23.47 -1.13 -24.72
CA LYS A 134 -24.26 0.09 -24.88
C LYS A 134 -25.37 -0.31 -25.85
N GLY A 135 -26.51 -0.75 -25.30
CA GLY A 135 -27.68 -1.04 -26.11
C GLY A 135 -28.03 0.18 -26.95
N PRO A 136 -28.63 0.00 -28.14
CA PRO A 136 -29.02 1.12 -28.98
C PRO A 136 -29.81 2.11 -28.13
N THR A 137 -29.32 3.35 -28.11
CA THR A 137 -30.04 4.42 -27.48
C THR A 137 -31.26 4.74 -28.33
N LEU A 138 -32.33 5.25 -27.71
CA LEU A 138 -33.60 5.59 -28.39
C LEU A 138 -33.42 6.61 -29.54
N PHE A 139 -32.22 7.17 -29.71
CA PHE A 139 -31.84 8.17 -30.71
C PHE A 139 -31.01 7.60 -31.87
N ASP A 140 -30.66 6.31 -31.88
CA ASP A 140 -29.85 5.71 -32.95
C ASP A 140 -30.68 5.34 -34.20
N GLY A 141 -31.94 5.78 -34.29
CA GLY A 141 -32.90 5.41 -35.35
C GLY A 141 -33.57 6.57 -36.09
N VAL A 142 -33.03 7.80 -36.03
CA VAL A 142 -33.54 8.92 -36.82
C VAL A 142 -32.44 9.42 -37.75
N ASN A 143 -32.37 8.84 -38.94
CA ASN A 143 -31.79 9.45 -40.14
C ASN A 143 -32.59 8.98 -41.35
#